data_AF-A0A7L1EEB2-F1
#
_entry.id   AF-A0A7L1EEB2-F1
#
_cell.length_a   1.000
_cell.length_b   1.000
_cell.length_c   1.000
_cell.angle_alpha   90.00
_cell.angle_beta   90.00
_cell.angle_gamma   90.00
#
_symmetry.space_group_name_H-M   'P 1'
#
loop_
_entity.id
_entity.type
_entity.pdbx_description
1 polymer ?
#
loop_
_entity_poly.entity_id
_entity_poly.type
_entity_poly.pdbx_seq_one_letter_code
_entity_poly.pdbx_strand_id
1 'polypeptide(L)'
;GSGCSSTDTASEHSADEGGGGGGGAPPSNDPPAPTTLDAAFRRLRCQRVLACRDSVFRPAVIKQLRRDGRELGVQFAGDRGLTFFDGAFLLGDPPAVILDSTPPAAALGVGTAVCARLDPAETLYRPGTVVEISAKPPSYRVRFAAPPPAPPVWVPRSGLRLLRAPWPPGEEEEEEDET
;
A
#
# COMPACT_ATOMS: atom_id res chain seq x y z
N GLY A 1 16.02 -86.56 25.17
CA GLY A 1 15.33 -87.47 24.23
C GLY A 1 15.15 -86.74 22.93
N SER A 2 15.60 -87.36 21.86
CA SER A 2 15.60 -86.92 20.46
C SER A 2 14.23 -86.53 19.89
N GLY A 3 14.27 -85.80 18.77
CA GLY A 3 13.17 -85.60 17.81
C GLY A 3 13.05 -84.12 17.45
N CYS A 4 13.61 -83.59 16.35
CA CYS A 4 13.39 -83.90 14.93
C CYS A 4 11.90 -83.94 14.56
N SER A 5 11.40 -82.89 13.89
CA SER A 5 10.91 -83.00 12.50
C SER A 5 10.39 -81.66 11.99
N SER A 6 10.90 -81.27 10.84
CA SER A 6 10.45 -80.16 10.01
C SER A 6 9.09 -80.45 9.38
N THR A 7 8.30 -79.41 9.09
CA THR A 7 7.76 -79.15 7.75
C THR A 7 7.38 -77.68 7.62
N ASP A 8 7.84 -77.11 6.50
CA ASP A 8 7.56 -75.80 5.97
C ASP A 8 6.23 -75.87 5.19
N THR A 9 5.32 -74.93 5.43
CA THR A 9 4.23 -74.61 4.51
C THR A 9 4.05 -73.11 4.44
N ALA A 10 4.43 -72.54 3.30
CA ALA A 10 4.17 -71.17 2.90
C ALA A 10 2.68 -70.79 3.00
N SER A 11 2.41 -69.57 3.46
CA SER A 11 1.19 -68.82 3.17
C SER A 11 1.48 -67.33 3.35
N GLU A 12 1.51 -66.61 2.23
CA GLU A 12 1.50 -65.16 2.18
C GLU A 12 0.12 -64.66 2.59
N HIS A 13 0.01 -63.80 3.59
CA HIS A 13 -1.18 -62.96 3.80
C HIS A 13 -0.77 -61.67 4.51
N SER A 14 -1.02 -60.54 3.84
CA SER A 14 -0.82 -59.17 4.30
C SER A 14 -1.88 -58.75 5.34
N ALA A 15 -1.46 -58.04 6.39
CA ALA A 15 -2.20 -57.03 7.18
C ALA A 15 -1.35 -56.75 8.44
N ASP A 16 -0.76 -55.57 8.60
CA ASP A 16 -1.33 -54.36 9.21
C ASP A 16 -1.18 -54.34 10.76
N GLU A 17 -0.98 -53.13 11.26
CA GLU A 17 -0.74 -52.70 12.64
C GLU A 17 0.69 -52.91 13.17
N GLY A 18 1.42 -51.92 13.66
CA GLY A 18 1.08 -50.56 14.02
C GLY A 18 2.09 -50.08 15.07
N GLY A 19 2.35 -48.77 15.09
CA GLY A 19 2.78 -48.10 16.31
C GLY A 19 4.27 -47.77 16.43
N GLY A 20 4.52 -46.47 16.62
CA GLY A 20 5.67 -46.02 17.39
C GLY A 20 6.46 -44.90 16.74
N GLY A 21 5.96 -43.68 16.84
CA GLY A 21 6.77 -42.51 16.49
C GLY A 21 5.98 -41.24 16.31
N GLY A 22 5.17 -40.87 17.32
CA GLY A 22 4.61 -39.53 17.43
C GLY A 22 5.73 -38.51 17.63
N GLY A 23 6.45 -38.17 16.55
CA GLY A 23 7.23 -36.95 16.44
C GLY A 23 6.29 -35.81 16.08
N GLY A 24 5.40 -35.45 17.00
CA GLY A 24 4.67 -34.19 16.91
C GLY A 24 5.70 -33.07 16.95
N ALA A 25 6.04 -32.54 15.78
CA ALA A 25 6.72 -31.25 15.70
C ALA A 25 5.89 -30.26 16.56
N PRO A 26 6.52 -29.47 17.44
CA PRO A 26 5.79 -28.43 18.16
C PRO A 26 5.07 -27.57 17.11
N PRO A 27 3.84 -27.09 17.37
CA PRO A 27 3.24 -26.10 16.49
C PRO A 27 4.22 -24.93 16.45
N SER A 28 4.82 -24.71 15.28
CA SER A 28 5.73 -23.60 15.05
C SER A 28 4.99 -22.35 15.49
N ASN A 29 5.39 -21.80 16.63
CA ASN A 29 4.84 -20.58 17.21
C ASN A 29 5.45 -19.38 16.47
N ASP A 30 5.60 -19.51 15.15
CA ASP A 30 6.07 -18.45 14.30
C ASP A 30 5.00 -17.36 14.34
N PRO A 31 5.36 -16.13 14.73
CA PRO A 31 4.41 -15.03 14.65
C PRO A 31 3.91 -14.96 13.20
N PRO A 32 2.60 -14.78 12.98
CA PRO A 32 2.07 -14.66 11.63
C PRO A 32 2.86 -13.57 10.90
N ALA A 33 3.30 -13.88 9.68
CA ALA A 33 4.05 -12.92 8.87
C ALA A 33 3.28 -11.60 8.82
N PRO A 34 3.95 -10.45 9.08
CA PRO A 34 3.27 -9.17 9.12
C PRO A 34 2.56 -8.95 7.79
N THR A 35 1.30 -8.55 7.85
CA THR A 35 0.54 -8.28 6.63
C THR A 35 1.25 -7.18 5.84
N THR A 36 1.01 -7.11 4.52
CA THR A 36 1.50 -6.00 3.68
C THR A 36 1.12 -4.64 4.28
N LEU A 37 -0.01 -4.58 5.00
CA LEU A 37 -0.48 -3.37 5.67
C LEU A 37 0.31 -3.03 6.94
N ASP A 38 0.70 -4.01 7.75
CA ASP A 38 1.57 -3.79 8.91
C ASP A 38 2.96 -3.30 8.49
N ALA A 39 3.51 -3.86 7.42
CA ALA A 39 4.76 -3.39 6.83
C ALA A 39 4.63 -1.95 6.29
N ALA A 40 3.55 -1.65 5.56
CA ALA A 40 3.27 -0.30 5.07
C ALA A 40 3.08 0.70 6.22
N PHE A 41 2.32 0.34 7.26
CA PHE A 41 2.11 1.19 8.43
C PHE A 41 3.41 1.48 9.16
N ARG A 42 4.26 0.47 9.39
CA ARG A 42 5.57 0.68 10.05
C ARG A 42 6.43 1.69 9.30
N ARG A 43 6.39 1.67 7.96
CA ARG A 43 7.09 2.65 7.11
C ARG A 43 6.46 4.04 7.13
N LEU A 44 5.14 4.12 7.28
CA LEU A 44 4.36 5.36 7.16
C LEU A 44 3.91 5.96 8.49
N ARG A 45 4.25 5.33 9.62
CA ARG A 45 3.82 5.77 10.95
C ARG A 45 4.32 7.19 11.21
N CYS A 46 3.43 8.07 11.66
CA CYS A 46 3.69 9.49 11.86
C CYS A 46 4.05 10.28 10.58
N GLN A 47 3.96 9.67 9.39
CA GLN A 47 4.16 10.35 8.12
C GLN A 47 2.97 11.25 7.79
N ARG A 48 3.24 12.39 7.16
CA ARG A 48 2.21 13.22 6.52
C ARG A 48 1.72 12.55 5.24
N VAL A 49 0.41 12.46 5.10
CA VAL A 49 -0.27 11.83 3.97
C VAL A 49 -1.42 12.71 3.52
N LEU A 50 -1.95 12.44 2.33
CA LEU A 50 -3.28 12.92 1.96
C LEU A 50 -4.28 11.78 2.09
N ALA A 51 -5.33 12.00 2.88
CA ALA A 51 -6.42 11.05 3.05
C ALA A 51 -7.69 11.58 2.37
N CYS A 52 -8.39 10.69 1.67
CA CYS A 52 -9.62 10.97 0.95
C CYS A 52 -10.80 11.01 1.92
N ARG A 53 -11.54 12.12 1.91
CA ARG A 53 -12.80 12.29 2.62
C ARG A 53 -13.75 13.06 1.71
N ASP A 54 -14.92 12.49 1.47
CA ASP A 54 -15.93 13.07 0.57
C ASP A 54 -15.37 13.37 -0.84
N SER A 55 -14.59 12.43 -1.39
CA SER A 55 -13.91 12.54 -2.69
C SER A 55 -12.86 13.65 -2.80
N VAL A 56 -12.45 14.24 -1.68
CA VAL A 56 -11.40 15.26 -1.59
C VAL A 56 -10.27 14.77 -0.70
N PHE A 57 -9.05 14.88 -1.19
CA PHE A 57 -7.84 14.53 -0.46
C PHE A 57 -7.39 15.71 0.39
N ARG A 58 -7.17 15.45 1.69
CA ARG A 58 -6.80 16.46 2.68
C ARG A 58 -5.58 16.03 3.48
N PRO A 59 -4.74 16.96 3.95
CA PRO A 59 -3.60 16.65 4.81
C PRO A 59 -4.04 15.91 6.07
N ALA A 60 -3.36 14.81 6.34
CA ALA A 60 -3.53 14.00 7.52
C ALA A 60 -2.19 13.41 7.97
N VAL A 61 -2.17 12.86 9.18
CA VAL A 61 -1.02 12.14 9.73
C VAL A 61 -1.47 10.74 10.12
N ILE A 62 -0.70 9.73 9.73
CA ILE A 62 -0.95 8.35 10.16
C ILE A 62 -0.60 8.22 11.65
N LYS A 63 -1.56 7.76 12.45
CA LYS A 63 -1.41 7.66 13.91
C LYS A 63 -1.50 6.24 14.42
N GLN A 64 -2.41 5.44 13.87
CA GLN A 64 -2.77 4.16 14.49
C GLN A 64 -3.13 3.10 13.44
N LEU A 65 -2.88 1.85 13.78
CA LEU A 65 -3.41 0.67 13.10
C LEU A 65 -4.22 -0.14 14.13
N ARG A 66 -5.38 -0.67 13.73
CA ARG A 66 -6.28 -1.47 14.59
C ARG A 66 -6.79 -2.71 13.85
N ARG A 67 -7.50 -3.58 14.57
CA ARG A 67 -8.13 -4.82 14.07
C ARG A 67 -7.14 -5.69 13.29
N ASP A 68 -6.00 -5.99 13.93
CA ASP A 68 -4.95 -6.85 13.38
C ASP A 68 -4.49 -6.42 11.97
N GLY A 69 -4.25 -5.12 11.82
CA GLY A 69 -3.75 -4.58 10.56
C GLY A 69 -4.81 -4.42 9.48
N ARG A 70 -6.09 -4.27 9.85
CA ARG A 70 -7.17 -4.02 8.88
C ARG A 70 -7.66 -2.58 8.85
N GLU A 71 -7.49 -1.82 9.92
CA GLU A 71 -7.97 -0.43 9.97
C GLU A 71 -6.85 0.57 10.23
N LEU A 72 -6.68 1.54 9.34
CA LEU A 72 -5.73 2.64 9.47
C LEU A 72 -6.42 3.88 10.03
N GLY A 73 -5.99 4.30 11.21
CA GLY A 73 -6.35 5.57 11.84
C GLY A 73 -5.42 6.70 11.41
N VAL A 74 -6.00 7.72 10.79
CA VAL A 74 -5.32 8.99 10.46
C VAL A 74 -5.96 10.15 11.20
N GLN A 75 -5.19 11.19 11.47
CA GLN A 75 -5.66 12.45 12.03
C GLN A 75 -5.58 13.52 10.95
N PHE A 76 -6.72 14.09 10.54
CA PHE A 76 -6.72 15.24 9.64
C PHE A 76 -6.15 16.49 10.32
N ALA A 77 -5.54 17.37 9.54
CA ALA A 77 -5.09 18.66 10.05
C ALA A 77 -6.27 19.47 10.60
N GLY A 78 -6.17 19.91 11.86
CA GLY A 78 -7.24 20.63 12.57
C GLY A 78 -8.21 19.74 13.33
N ASP A 79 -8.25 18.43 13.05
CA ASP A 79 -9.12 17.49 13.75
C ASP A 79 -8.48 17.02 15.07
N ARG A 80 -9.31 16.89 16.13
CA ARG A 80 -8.88 16.29 17.40
C ARG A 80 -8.98 14.75 17.40
N GLY A 81 -9.81 14.19 16.53
CA GLY A 81 -10.09 12.76 16.46
C GLY A 81 -9.32 12.03 15.35
N LEU A 82 -9.32 10.70 15.44
CA LEU A 82 -8.87 9.83 14.36
C LEU A 82 -10.04 9.44 13.47
N THR A 83 -9.80 9.44 12.16
CA THR A 83 -10.67 8.80 11.17
C THR A 83 -10.04 7.47 10.78
N PHE A 84 -10.84 6.40 10.76
CA PHE A 84 -10.38 5.06 10.42
C PHE A 84 -10.80 4.68 9.00
N PHE A 85 -9.84 4.15 8.24
CA PHE A 85 -10.03 3.60 6.91
C PHE A 85 -9.85 2.08 6.95
N ASP A 86 -10.72 1.34 6.28
CA ASP A 86 -10.63 -0.12 6.17
C ASP A 86 -9.50 -0.58 5.22
N GLY A 87 -9.13 -1.86 5.28
CA GLY A 87 -7.86 -2.41 4.80
C GLY A 87 -7.59 -2.30 3.31
N ALA A 88 -8.60 -1.88 2.52
CA ALA A 88 -8.47 -1.53 1.12
C ALA A 88 -7.93 -0.10 0.89
N PHE A 89 -7.53 0.65 1.93
CA PHE A 89 -7.19 2.07 1.80
C PHE A 89 -6.00 2.38 0.87
N LEU A 90 -5.05 1.45 0.70
CA LEU A 90 -3.95 1.56 -0.30
C LEU A 90 -4.25 0.85 -1.61
N LEU A 91 -5.23 -0.05 -1.62
CA LEU A 91 -5.51 -0.97 -2.74
C LEU A 91 -6.69 -0.51 -3.60
N GLY A 92 -7.49 0.45 -3.12
CA GLY A 92 -8.59 1.05 -3.87
C GLY A 92 -8.14 1.81 -5.13
N ASP A 93 -9.09 2.09 -6.01
CA ASP A 93 -8.89 2.93 -7.19
C ASP A 93 -9.94 4.04 -7.28
N PRO A 94 -9.60 5.31 -6.96
CA PRO A 94 -8.31 5.73 -6.37
C PRO A 94 -8.16 5.23 -4.92
N PRO A 95 -6.93 5.08 -4.41
CA PRO A 95 -6.71 4.68 -3.02
C PRO A 95 -7.17 5.79 -2.07
N ALA A 96 -7.62 5.40 -0.88
CA ALA A 96 -8.12 6.35 0.12
C ALA A 96 -7.00 7.12 0.82
N VAL A 97 -5.75 6.64 0.80
CA VAL A 97 -4.59 7.33 1.39
C VAL A 97 -3.42 7.31 0.41
N ILE A 98 -2.79 8.47 0.20
CA ILE A 98 -1.61 8.65 -0.67
C ILE A 98 -0.53 9.46 0.04
N LEU A 99 0.71 9.40 -0.47
CA LEU A 99 1.80 10.21 0.07
C LEU A 99 1.63 11.70 -0.25
N ASP A 100 1.91 12.55 0.74
CA ASP A 100 1.99 14.00 0.55
C ASP A 100 3.41 14.41 0.13
N SER A 101 3.88 13.85 -1.00
CA SER A 101 5.20 14.11 -1.56
C SER A 101 5.10 14.58 -3.02
N THR A 102 5.85 15.63 -3.36
CA THR A 102 5.95 16.10 -4.74
C THR A 102 6.59 15.01 -5.60
N PRO A 103 5.97 14.61 -6.73
CA PRO A 103 6.54 13.58 -7.58
C PRO A 103 7.82 14.04 -8.29
N PRO A 104 8.74 13.10 -8.58
CA PRO A 104 9.83 13.34 -9.51
C PRO A 104 9.26 13.58 -10.92
N ALA A 105 9.93 14.42 -11.72
CA ALA A 105 9.45 14.77 -13.06
C ALA A 105 9.31 13.55 -13.97
N ALA A 106 10.21 12.56 -13.84
CA ALA A 106 10.18 11.31 -14.59
C ALA A 106 8.95 10.44 -14.32
N ALA A 107 8.26 10.61 -13.18
CA ALA A 107 7.02 9.90 -12.86
C ALA A 107 5.77 10.55 -13.47
N LEU A 108 5.89 11.73 -14.09
CA LEU A 108 4.79 12.49 -14.64
C LEU A 108 4.80 12.49 -16.17
N GLY A 109 3.87 11.74 -16.76
CA GLY A 109 3.61 11.69 -18.20
C GLY A 109 2.15 11.99 -18.51
N VAL A 110 1.84 12.21 -19.78
CA VAL A 110 0.44 12.24 -20.24
C VAL A 110 -0.19 10.87 -19.99
N GLY A 111 -1.40 10.85 -19.42
CA GLY A 111 -2.09 9.65 -18.97
C GLY A 111 -1.81 9.26 -17.51
N THR A 112 -0.82 9.86 -16.85
CA THR A 112 -0.53 9.57 -15.43
C THR A 112 -1.70 10.00 -14.55
N ALA A 113 -2.16 9.08 -13.70
CA ALA A 113 -3.17 9.34 -12.67
C ALA A 113 -2.53 10.05 -11.47
N VAL A 114 -3.02 11.23 -11.15
CA VAL A 114 -2.47 12.13 -10.14
C VAL A 114 -3.55 12.65 -9.21
N CYS A 115 -3.16 13.10 -8.03
CA CYS A 115 -3.98 13.91 -7.15
C CYS A 115 -3.46 15.35 -7.25
N ALA A 116 -4.27 16.26 -7.78
CA ALA A 116 -3.85 17.63 -8.05
C ALA A 116 -4.56 18.62 -7.13
N ARG A 117 -3.84 19.63 -6.69
CA ARG A 117 -4.36 20.73 -5.88
C ARG A 117 -5.30 21.59 -6.71
N LEU A 118 -6.48 21.90 -6.18
CA LEU A 118 -7.49 22.70 -6.87
C LEU A 118 -7.16 24.19 -6.88
N ASP A 119 -6.76 24.70 -5.72
CA ASP A 119 -6.44 26.10 -5.52
C ASP A 119 -5.08 26.20 -4.81
N PRO A 120 -4.13 26.99 -5.31
CA PRO A 120 -2.86 27.26 -4.62
C PRO A 120 -2.99 27.75 -3.17
N ALA A 121 -4.08 28.46 -2.83
CA ALA A 121 -4.38 28.99 -1.51
C ALA A 121 -5.00 27.95 -0.57
N GLU A 122 -5.48 26.83 -1.10
CA GLU A 122 -6.09 25.75 -0.32
C GLU A 122 -5.14 24.55 -0.18
N THR A 123 -5.49 23.63 0.72
CA THR A 123 -4.81 22.34 0.88
C THR A 123 -5.69 21.17 0.41
N LEU A 124 -6.58 21.42 -0.55
CA LEU A 124 -7.51 20.42 -1.07
C LEU A 124 -7.02 19.87 -2.41
N TYR A 125 -7.02 18.54 -2.51
CA TYR A 125 -6.57 17.83 -3.70
C TYR A 125 -7.68 16.96 -4.26
N ARG A 126 -7.70 16.76 -5.58
CA ARG A 126 -8.63 15.86 -6.26
C ARG A 126 -7.93 14.93 -7.24
N PRO A 127 -8.44 13.71 -7.42
CA PRO A 127 -8.01 12.81 -8.48
C PRO A 127 -8.22 13.41 -9.86
N GLY A 128 -7.24 13.20 -10.73
CA GLY A 128 -7.29 13.56 -12.13
C GLY A 128 -6.23 12.83 -12.94
N THR A 129 -6.19 13.16 -14.22
CA THR A 129 -5.25 12.61 -15.19
C THR A 129 -4.50 13.73 -15.86
N VAL A 130 -3.18 13.59 -15.99
CA VAL A 130 -2.36 14.53 -16.78
C VAL A 130 -2.71 14.36 -18.25
N VAL A 131 -3.04 15.46 -18.94
CA VAL A 131 -3.45 15.44 -20.36
C VAL A 131 -2.47 16.17 -21.26
N GLU A 132 -1.64 17.04 -20.69
CA GLU A 132 -0.68 17.88 -21.42
C GLU A 132 0.44 18.29 -20.46
N ILE A 133 1.64 18.50 -20.99
CA ILE A 133 2.82 18.93 -20.23
C ILE A 133 3.45 20.10 -20.96
N SER A 134 3.67 21.20 -20.25
CA SER A 134 4.45 22.34 -20.71
C SER A 134 5.83 22.30 -20.04
N ALA A 135 6.89 22.52 -20.81
CA ALA A 135 8.26 22.52 -20.31
C ALA A 135 8.74 23.89 -19.81
N LYS A 136 8.04 24.99 -20.15
CA LYS A 136 8.50 26.37 -19.91
C LYS A 136 7.36 27.29 -19.44
N PRO A 137 7.13 27.46 -18.12
CA PRO A 137 7.72 26.70 -17.02
C PRO A 137 7.13 25.27 -16.95
N PRO A 138 7.80 24.31 -16.28
CA PRO A 138 7.27 22.97 -16.04
C PRO A 138 5.88 23.01 -15.40
N SER A 139 4.86 22.66 -16.17
CA SER A 139 3.45 22.68 -15.76
C SER A 139 2.70 21.53 -16.38
N TYR A 140 1.68 21.04 -15.69
CA TYR A 140 0.93 19.86 -16.07
C TYR A 140 -0.54 20.23 -16.15
N ARG A 141 -1.17 19.93 -17.29
CA ARG A 141 -2.59 20.14 -17.47
C ARG A 141 -3.32 18.93 -16.96
N VAL A 142 -4.18 19.10 -15.96
CA VAL A 142 -4.88 17.99 -15.29
C VAL A 142 -6.38 18.05 -15.59
N ARG A 143 -6.93 16.93 -16.04
CA ARG A 143 -8.38 16.71 -16.14
C ARG A 143 -8.86 15.97 -14.90
N PHE A 144 -9.70 16.62 -14.09
CA PHE A 144 -10.26 16.02 -12.88
C PHE A 144 -11.36 15.00 -13.22
N ALA A 145 -11.49 13.96 -12.40
CA ALA A 145 -12.39 12.82 -12.65
C ALA A 145 -13.87 13.08 -12.32
N ALA A 146 -14.18 14.10 -11.51
CA ALA A 146 -15.54 14.32 -11.03
C ALA A 146 -16.43 15.01 -12.07
N PRO A 147 -17.73 14.66 -12.16
CA PRO A 147 -18.74 15.52 -12.77
C PRO A 147 -19.03 16.73 -11.86
N PRO A 148 -19.28 17.92 -12.42
CA PRO A 148 -19.32 18.23 -13.85
C PRO A 148 -17.91 18.28 -14.48
N PRO A 149 -17.77 17.97 -15.78
CA PRO A 149 -16.50 18.05 -16.48
C PRO A 149 -16.00 19.50 -16.47
N ALA A 150 -15.06 19.80 -15.59
CA ALA A 150 -14.36 21.07 -15.56
C ALA A 150 -13.30 21.11 -16.67
N PRO A 151 -13.01 22.29 -17.24
CA PRO A 151 -11.89 22.43 -18.16
C PRO A 151 -10.59 21.98 -17.46
N PRO A 152 -9.69 21.29 -18.17
CA PRO A 152 -8.42 20.89 -17.58
C PRO A 152 -7.61 22.11 -17.12
N VAL A 153 -7.05 22.04 -15.92
CA VAL A 153 -6.36 23.16 -15.26
C VAL A 153 -4.85 22.94 -15.32
N TRP A 154 -4.08 24.00 -15.52
CA TRP A 154 -2.63 23.97 -15.41
C TRP A 154 -2.20 24.03 -13.94
N VAL A 155 -1.41 23.06 -13.52
CA VAL A 155 -0.93 22.93 -12.15
C VAL A 155 0.60 22.76 -12.18
N PRO A 156 1.36 23.47 -11.32
CA PRO A 156 2.80 23.25 -11.19
C PRO A 156 3.07 21.87 -10.56
N ARG A 157 4.29 21.33 -10.76
CA ARG A 157 4.70 20.04 -10.19
C ARG A 157 4.44 19.94 -8.68
N SER A 158 4.71 21.02 -7.93
CA SER A 158 4.52 21.11 -6.48
C SER A 158 3.06 20.92 -6.04
N GLY A 159 2.08 21.13 -6.94
CA GLY A 159 0.66 20.91 -6.69
C GLY A 159 0.18 19.50 -7.04
N LEU A 160 1.05 18.58 -7.43
CA LEU A 160 0.72 17.21 -7.80
C LEU A 160 1.19 16.21 -6.75
N ARG A 161 0.45 15.11 -6.59
CA ARG A 161 0.81 13.92 -5.83
C ARG A 161 0.48 12.69 -6.65
N LEU A 162 1.22 11.60 -6.48
CA LEU A 162 0.92 10.34 -7.18
C LEU A 162 -0.22 9.62 -6.48
N LEU A 163 -1.22 9.17 -7.26
CA LEU A 163 -2.28 8.33 -6.71
C LEU A 163 -1.78 6.92 -6.39
N ARG A 164 -0.75 6.44 -7.07
CA ARG A 164 -0.14 5.13 -6.82
C ARG A 164 1.38 5.23 -6.79
N ALA A 165 2.00 4.25 -6.15
CA ALA A 165 3.42 3.96 -6.33
C ALA A 165 3.73 3.89 -7.85
N PRO A 166 4.88 4.41 -8.28
CA PRO A 166 6.13 3.71 -8.06
C PRO A 166 6.91 4.44 -6.98
N TRP A 167 6.94 3.90 -5.76
CA TRP A 167 7.74 4.49 -4.70
C TRP A 167 9.19 4.08 -4.99
N PRO A 168 10.09 4.99 -5.41
CA PRO A 168 11.49 4.63 -5.46
C PRO A 168 11.93 4.24 -4.02
N PRO A 169 12.85 3.27 -3.85
CA PRO A 169 13.68 3.28 -2.64
C PRO A 169 14.32 4.67 -2.60
N GLY A 170 14.27 5.34 -1.43
CA GLY A 170 14.67 6.74 -1.32
C GLY A 170 15.99 7.01 -2.02
N GLU A 171 15.93 7.74 -3.12
CA GLU A 171 17.09 8.40 -3.70
C GLU A 171 16.90 9.85 -3.31
N GLU A 172 17.76 10.24 -2.38
CA GLU A 172 17.97 11.60 -1.92
C GLU A 172 18.09 12.49 -3.16
N GLU A 173 17.32 13.58 -3.18
CA GLU A 173 17.50 14.64 -4.17
C GLU A 173 18.92 15.19 -3.95
N GLU A 174 19.90 14.70 -4.73
CA GLU A 174 21.15 15.43 -4.90
C GLU A 174 20.79 16.74 -5.58
N GLU A 175 20.83 17.83 -4.80
CA GLU A 175 20.90 19.19 -5.30
C GLU A 175 22.06 19.25 -6.31
N GLU A 176 21.73 19.38 -7.60
CA GLU A 176 22.68 19.90 -8.58
C GLU A 176 22.97 21.36 -8.21
N ASP A 177 23.96 21.56 -7.35
CA ASP A 177 24.65 22.84 -7.21
C ASP A 177 25.49 23.04 -8.48
N GLU A 178 25.04 23.98 -9.30
CA GLU A 178 25.72 24.49 -10.48
C GLU A 178 26.91 25.36 -10.03
N THR A 179 28.15 24.92 -10.31
CA THR A 179 29.35 25.78 -10.28
C THR A 179 30.18 25.61 -11.54
#